data_AF-X1KJ16-F1
#
_entry.id   AF-X1KJ16-F1
#
_cell.length_a   1.000
_cell.length_b   1.000
_cell.length_c   1.000
_cell.angle_alpha   90.00
_cell.angle_beta   90.00
_cell.angle_gamma   90.00
#
_symmetry.space_group_name_H-M   'P 1'
#
loop_
_entity.id
_entity.type
_entity.pdbx_description
1 polymer ?
#
loop_
_entity_poly.entity_id
_entity_poly.type
_entity_poly.pdbx_seq_one_letter_code
_entity_poly.pdbx_strand_id
1 'polypeptide(L)'
;HGTFSKFLKGLEGQDDLAWYTSVMLDRLMFIYFIQKKGFLDEDMDYLVNKFKESKARGANQFYRKFLVPLFFEGFAKEGKDRSPEVNQLLGKVPYLNGGLFLPHQLELAYGESININDVAFERLFDFFGRYSWHLDYRPLRADNEINPDVLGYIFEKYINQKQMGAYYTKEDITDYICKNTIIPFLFDKLESIRYDELHPFPMKDVEPYIHEAVKQEDYLPTETDREYKTRQKRDNQRGKVLIRNACP
;
A
#
# COMPACT_ATOMS: atom_id res chain seq x y z
N HIS A 1 2.65 18.91 9.68
CA HIS A 1 1.64 18.99 10.76
C HIS A 1 1.24 20.42 11.14
N GLY A 2 2.09 21.23 11.79
CA GLY A 2 1.66 22.52 12.40
C GLY A 2 1.12 23.63 11.48
N THR A 3 1.46 23.63 10.18
CA THR A 3 0.89 24.60 9.22
C THR A 3 -0.43 24.12 8.61
N PHE A 4 -0.62 22.80 8.48
CA PHE A 4 -1.84 22.22 7.88
C PHE A 4 -3.03 22.28 8.85
N SER A 5 -2.80 22.02 10.15
CA SER A 5 -3.84 22.07 11.18
C SER A 5 -4.56 23.42 11.27
N LYS A 6 -3.87 24.53 10.95
CA LYS A 6 -4.46 25.88 10.97
C LYS A 6 -5.57 26.10 9.95
N PHE A 7 -5.69 25.22 8.96
CA PHE A 7 -6.70 25.33 7.89
C PHE A 7 -7.92 24.44 8.12
N LEU A 8 -7.94 23.69 9.21
CA LEU A 8 -9.01 22.78 9.55
C LEU A 8 -10.00 23.47 10.50
N LYS A 9 -11.29 23.40 10.15
CA LYS A 9 -12.40 23.96 10.91
C LYS A 9 -13.32 22.82 11.40
N GLY A 10 -14.02 23.06 12.50
CA GLY A 10 -15.05 22.13 13.02
C GLY A 10 -14.58 21.15 14.09
N LEU A 11 -13.33 21.25 14.56
CA LEU A 11 -12.83 20.52 15.72
C LEU A 11 -12.56 21.49 16.87
N GLU A 12 -13.04 21.16 18.07
CA GLU A 12 -13.02 22.06 19.23
C GLU A 12 -11.78 21.85 20.14
N GLY A 13 -11.05 20.74 19.99
CA GLY A 13 -9.86 20.40 20.78
C GLY A 13 -8.54 20.41 19.98
N GLN A 14 -7.45 20.86 20.60
CA GLN A 14 -6.10 20.85 19.98
C GLN A 14 -5.60 19.43 19.68
N ASP A 15 -5.91 18.46 20.54
CA ASP A 15 -5.51 17.06 20.36
C ASP A 15 -6.26 16.41 19.19
N ASP A 16 -7.57 16.62 19.09
CA ASP A 16 -8.39 16.14 17.96
C ASP A 16 -7.93 16.76 16.64
N LEU A 17 -7.61 18.05 16.66
CA LEU A 17 -7.06 18.76 15.51
C LEU A 17 -5.74 18.16 15.04
N ALA A 18 -4.82 17.90 15.97
CA ALA A 18 -3.53 17.30 15.66
C ALA A 18 -3.69 15.88 15.13
N TRP A 19 -4.55 15.08 15.77
CA TRP A 19 -4.81 13.71 15.37
C TRP A 19 -5.45 13.62 13.99
N TYR A 20 -6.50 14.40 13.75
CA TYR A 20 -7.18 14.39 12.46
C TYR A 20 -6.30 14.97 11.34
N THR A 21 -5.43 15.93 11.67
CA THR A 21 -4.38 16.38 10.75
C THR A 21 -3.47 15.24 10.33
N SER A 22 -3.04 14.39 11.27
CA SER A 22 -2.21 13.22 10.95
C SER A 22 -2.96 12.24 10.05
N VAL A 23 -4.20 11.88 10.38
CA VAL A 23 -5.06 10.99 9.55
C VAL A 23 -5.22 11.54 8.12
N MET A 24 -5.46 12.85 7.98
CA MET A 24 -5.63 13.47 6.67
C MET A 24 -4.34 13.51 5.85
N LEU A 25 -3.21 13.85 6.47
CA LEU A 25 -1.92 13.82 5.80
C LEU A 25 -1.59 12.40 5.34
N ASP A 26 -1.92 11.42 6.16
CA ASP A 26 -1.67 10.00 5.88
C ASP A 26 -2.42 9.52 4.64
N ARG A 27 -3.73 9.75 4.64
CA ARG A 27 -4.61 9.48 3.48
C ARG A 27 -4.09 10.16 2.22
N LEU A 28 -3.73 11.45 2.31
CA LEU A 28 -3.28 12.20 1.14
C LEU A 28 -1.91 11.76 0.63
N MET A 29 -0.97 11.43 1.53
CA MET A 29 0.32 10.87 1.16
C MET A 29 0.16 9.53 0.44
N PHE A 30 -0.67 8.63 0.98
CA PHE A 30 -0.94 7.35 0.35
C PHE A 30 -1.54 7.52 -1.04
N ILE A 31 -2.53 8.40 -1.19
CA ILE A 31 -3.16 8.69 -2.48
C ILE A 31 -2.14 9.27 -3.46
N TYR A 32 -1.30 10.20 -3.00
CA TYR A 32 -0.24 10.80 -3.82
C TYR A 32 0.81 9.77 -4.25
N PHE A 33 1.08 8.78 -3.40
CA PHE A 33 1.97 7.68 -3.73
C PHE A 33 1.37 6.75 -4.80
N ILE A 34 0.12 6.30 -4.65
CA ILE A 34 -0.50 5.37 -5.61
C ILE A 34 -0.86 6.03 -6.95
N GLN A 35 -1.17 7.33 -6.98
CA GLN A 35 -1.42 8.02 -8.26
C GLN A 35 -0.19 7.97 -9.17
N LYS A 36 1.04 7.93 -8.62
CA LYS A 36 2.28 7.83 -9.40
C LYS A 36 2.48 6.44 -10.03
N LYS A 37 1.53 5.52 -9.89
CA LYS A 37 1.42 4.29 -10.71
C LYS A 37 0.33 4.35 -11.77
N GLY A 38 -0.41 5.46 -11.88
CA GLY A 38 -1.59 5.55 -12.73
C GLY A 38 -2.77 4.75 -12.18
N PHE A 39 -2.77 4.42 -10.89
CA PHE A 39 -3.88 3.67 -10.29
C PHE A 39 -5.15 4.51 -10.14
N LEU A 40 -5.05 5.83 -10.20
CA LEU A 40 -6.19 6.73 -10.08
C LEU A 40 -6.48 7.34 -11.44
N ASP A 41 -7.45 6.75 -12.14
CA ASP A 41 -7.92 7.19 -13.45
C ASP A 41 -6.81 7.31 -14.50
N GLU A 42 -5.75 6.49 -14.37
CA GLU A 42 -4.55 6.54 -15.23
C GLU A 42 -3.83 7.90 -15.19
N ASP A 43 -4.13 8.73 -14.18
CA ASP A 43 -3.60 10.08 -14.00
C ASP A 43 -2.50 10.09 -12.91
N MET A 44 -1.29 10.41 -13.35
CA MET A 44 -0.11 10.51 -12.47
C MET A 44 -0.13 11.75 -11.58
N ASP A 45 -0.99 12.72 -11.89
CA ASP A 45 -1.22 13.98 -11.18
C ASP A 45 -2.67 14.12 -10.70
N TYR A 46 -3.37 12.98 -10.51
CA TYR A 46 -4.79 12.88 -10.18
C TYR A 46 -5.27 13.88 -9.12
N LEU A 47 -4.64 13.93 -7.94
CA LEU A 47 -5.05 14.86 -6.89
C LEU A 47 -4.94 16.33 -7.31
N VAL A 48 -3.89 16.69 -8.04
CA VAL A 48 -3.66 18.07 -8.51
C VAL A 48 -4.68 18.44 -9.58
N ASN A 49 -4.97 17.53 -10.50
CA ASN A 49 -5.94 17.76 -11.57
C ASN A 49 -7.37 17.86 -11.02
N LYS A 50 -7.76 16.93 -10.15
CA LYS A 50 -9.07 16.98 -9.45
C LYS A 50 -9.20 18.20 -8.55
N PHE A 51 -8.10 18.68 -7.96
CA PHE A 51 -8.11 19.94 -7.20
C PHE A 51 -8.38 21.15 -8.09
N LYS A 52 -7.73 21.23 -9.28
CA LYS A 52 -8.00 22.28 -10.26
C LYS A 52 -9.46 22.26 -10.73
N GLU A 53 -10.00 21.09 -11.05
CA GLU A 53 -11.41 20.91 -11.40
C GLU A 53 -12.34 21.38 -10.27
N SER A 54 -12.02 21.03 -9.02
CA SER A 54 -12.80 21.46 -7.86
C SER A 54 -12.78 22.98 -7.68
N LYS A 55 -11.61 23.62 -7.85
CA LYS A 55 -11.49 25.09 -7.77
C LYS A 55 -12.36 25.79 -8.81
N ALA A 56 -12.55 25.19 -9.99
CA ALA A 56 -13.45 25.72 -11.01
C ALA A 56 -14.95 25.63 -10.63
N ARG A 57 -15.33 24.70 -9.74
CA ARG A 57 -16.71 24.53 -9.27
C ARG A 57 -17.07 25.41 -8.06
N GLY A 58 -16.08 25.78 -7.26
CA GLY A 58 -16.25 26.69 -6.13
C GLY A 58 -15.12 26.60 -5.11
N ALA A 59 -14.99 27.65 -4.29
CA ALA A 59 -13.95 27.72 -3.26
C ALA A 59 -14.28 26.86 -2.03
N ASN A 60 -13.25 26.23 -1.46
CA ASN A 60 -13.30 25.41 -0.23
C ASN A 60 -14.22 24.20 -0.33
N GLN A 61 -14.32 23.62 -1.53
CA GLN A 61 -15.16 22.47 -1.81
C GLN A 61 -14.36 21.18 -1.97
N PHE A 62 -13.04 21.24 -2.13
CA PHE A 62 -12.25 20.06 -2.49
C PHE A 62 -12.35 18.94 -1.44
N TYR A 63 -12.29 19.30 -0.16
CA TYR A 63 -12.43 18.33 0.92
C TYR A 63 -13.80 17.64 0.88
N ARG A 64 -14.88 18.41 0.98
CA ARG A 64 -16.24 17.86 1.12
C ARG A 64 -16.80 17.26 -0.15
N LYS A 65 -16.57 17.89 -1.30
CA LYS A 65 -17.19 17.52 -2.57
C LYS A 65 -16.36 16.55 -3.38
N PHE A 66 -15.09 16.34 -3.05
CA PHE A 66 -14.23 15.40 -3.76
C PHE A 66 -13.54 14.39 -2.84
N LEU A 67 -12.78 14.84 -1.83
CA LEU A 67 -12.01 13.91 -0.98
C LEU A 67 -12.91 12.98 -0.15
N VAL A 68 -13.98 13.50 0.43
CA VAL A 68 -14.95 12.70 1.20
C VAL A 68 -15.59 11.59 0.32
N PRO A 69 -16.15 11.89 -0.88
CA PRO A 69 -16.56 10.85 -1.82
C PRO A 69 -15.44 9.89 -2.23
N LEU A 70 -14.23 10.40 -2.48
CA LEU A 70 -13.09 9.55 -2.83
C LEU A 70 -12.79 8.52 -1.72
N PHE A 71 -12.82 8.93 -0.45
CA PHE A 71 -12.54 8.05 0.68
C PHE A 71 -13.65 7.03 0.92
N PHE A 72 -14.90 7.49 1.03
CA PHE A 72 -16.00 6.67 1.54
C PHE A 72 -16.89 6.05 0.46
N GLU A 73 -16.68 6.41 -0.81
CA GLU A 73 -17.34 5.77 -1.94
C GLU A 73 -16.31 5.16 -2.90
N GLY A 74 -15.29 5.93 -3.29
CA GLY A 74 -14.23 5.49 -4.18
C GLY A 74 -13.46 4.31 -3.60
N PHE A 75 -12.76 4.52 -2.49
CA PHE A 75 -11.93 3.48 -1.89
C PHE A 75 -12.72 2.45 -1.08
N ALA A 76 -13.96 2.75 -0.69
CA ALA A 76 -14.77 1.88 0.16
C ALA A 76 -15.77 0.98 -0.59
N LYS A 77 -15.98 1.18 -1.90
CA LYS A 77 -16.90 0.35 -2.71
C LYS A 77 -16.27 0.01 -4.06
N GLU A 78 -16.67 -1.11 -4.65
CA GLU A 78 -16.33 -1.41 -6.04
C GLU A 78 -17.09 -0.47 -6.99
N GLY A 79 -16.53 -0.18 -8.17
CA GLY A 79 -17.11 0.77 -9.12
C GLY A 79 -18.55 0.44 -9.55
N LYS A 80 -18.92 -0.85 -9.56
CA LYS A 80 -20.27 -1.33 -9.88
C LYS A 80 -21.32 -0.98 -8.81
N ASP A 81 -20.88 -0.75 -7.57
CA ASP A 81 -21.74 -0.48 -6.41
C ASP A 81 -21.83 1.03 -6.09
N ARG A 82 -21.14 1.88 -6.88
CA ARG A 82 -21.15 3.35 -6.75
C ARG A 82 -22.22 3.95 -7.66
N SER A 83 -22.75 5.11 -7.28
CA SER A 83 -23.68 5.83 -8.16
C SER A 83 -22.99 6.33 -9.44
N PRO A 84 -23.72 6.54 -10.54
CA PRO A 84 -23.17 7.09 -11.78
C PRO A 84 -22.46 8.45 -11.57
N GLU A 85 -23.00 9.31 -10.70
CA GLU A 85 -22.44 10.63 -10.40
C GLU A 85 -21.09 10.52 -9.69
N VAL A 86 -20.94 9.57 -8.76
CA VAL A 86 -19.67 9.31 -8.08
C VAL A 86 -18.65 8.72 -9.05
N ASN A 87 -19.06 7.78 -9.90
CA ASN A 87 -18.18 7.22 -10.93
C ASN A 87 -17.70 8.30 -11.92
N GLN A 88 -18.58 9.24 -12.30
CA GLN A 88 -18.20 10.37 -13.14
C GLN A 88 -17.24 11.33 -12.42
N LEU A 89 -17.49 11.60 -11.14
CA LEU A 89 -16.65 12.49 -10.34
C LEU A 89 -15.23 11.94 -10.17
N LEU A 90 -15.12 10.65 -9.82
CA LEU A 90 -13.86 10.00 -9.43
C LEU A 90 -13.11 9.35 -10.60
N GLY A 91 -13.82 8.96 -11.66
CA GLY A 91 -13.22 8.13 -12.71
C GLY A 91 -12.88 6.72 -12.19
N LYS A 92 -11.91 6.08 -12.83
CA LYS A 92 -11.50 4.71 -12.51
C LYS A 92 -10.55 4.68 -11.32
N VAL A 93 -11.12 4.51 -10.11
CA VAL A 93 -10.34 4.34 -8.87
C VAL A 93 -10.51 2.94 -8.27
N PRO A 94 -9.44 2.35 -7.71
CA PRO A 94 -9.47 1.00 -7.15
C PRO A 94 -10.28 0.98 -5.87
N TYR A 95 -10.81 -0.19 -5.55
CA TYR A 95 -11.35 -0.47 -4.23
C TYR A 95 -10.19 -0.82 -3.27
N LEU A 96 -10.13 -0.16 -2.11
CA LEU A 96 -9.12 -0.39 -1.08
C LEU A 96 -9.82 -0.81 0.22
N ASN A 97 -9.90 -2.12 0.40
CA ASN A 97 -10.78 -2.79 1.34
C ASN A 97 -10.38 -2.65 2.83
N GLY A 98 -10.53 -1.44 3.38
CA GLY A 98 -10.56 -1.16 4.82
C GLY A 98 -9.20 -0.96 5.50
N GLY A 99 -9.12 0.08 6.33
CA GLY A 99 -7.96 0.51 7.11
C GLY A 99 -7.88 2.04 7.09
N LEU A 100 -6.98 2.56 6.27
CA LEU A 100 -6.71 3.99 6.13
C LEU A 100 -7.93 4.85 5.73
N PHE A 101 -8.86 4.29 4.95
CA PHE A 101 -10.03 5.00 4.41
C PHE A 101 -11.35 4.69 5.12
N LEU A 102 -11.30 3.96 6.24
CA LEU A 102 -12.48 3.82 7.09
C LEU A 102 -12.83 5.17 7.75
N PRO A 103 -14.11 5.47 7.97
CA PRO A 103 -14.53 6.65 8.72
C PRO A 103 -13.82 6.71 10.07
N HIS A 104 -13.11 7.81 10.33
CA HIS A 104 -12.44 8.04 11.58
C HIS A 104 -13.45 8.45 12.65
N GLN A 105 -13.18 8.14 13.93
CA GLN A 105 -14.08 8.49 15.03
C GLN A 105 -14.43 9.98 15.10
N LEU A 106 -13.49 10.86 14.73
CA LEU A 106 -13.75 12.31 14.66
C LEU A 106 -14.66 12.68 13.47
N GLU A 107 -14.57 11.96 12.36
CA GLU A 107 -15.48 12.17 11.23
C GLU A 107 -16.89 11.69 11.55
N LEU A 108 -17.02 10.64 12.37
CA LEU A 108 -18.30 10.18 12.90
C LEU A 108 -18.88 11.14 13.95
N ALA A 109 -18.04 11.66 14.85
CA ALA A 109 -18.46 12.54 15.94
C ALA A 109 -18.82 13.95 15.45
N TYR A 110 -17.99 14.53 14.60
CA TYR A 110 -18.13 15.92 14.14
C TYR A 110 -18.82 16.02 12.77
N GLY A 111 -18.97 14.90 12.04
CA GLY A 111 -19.84 14.78 10.88
C GLY A 111 -19.58 15.87 9.84
N GLU A 112 -20.60 16.69 9.56
CA GLU A 112 -20.58 17.79 8.58
C GLU A 112 -19.85 19.06 9.02
N SER A 113 -19.49 19.19 10.30
CA SER A 113 -18.80 20.39 10.80
C SER A 113 -17.34 20.49 10.36
N ILE A 114 -16.68 19.35 10.11
CA ILE A 114 -15.27 19.32 9.67
C ILE A 114 -15.12 19.96 8.29
N ASN A 115 -14.26 20.94 8.11
CA ASN A 115 -13.92 21.39 6.76
C ASN A 115 -12.46 21.83 6.66
N ILE A 116 -11.84 21.60 5.50
CA ILE A 116 -10.45 21.97 5.24
C ILE A 116 -10.45 22.96 4.10
N ASN A 117 -9.82 24.12 4.32
CA ASN A 117 -9.71 25.18 3.32
C ASN A 117 -8.83 24.73 2.14
N ASP A 118 -9.19 25.15 0.92
CA ASP A 118 -8.46 24.80 -0.31
C ASP A 118 -6.98 25.22 -0.27
N VAL A 119 -6.65 26.31 0.43
CA VAL A 119 -5.27 26.78 0.63
C VAL A 119 -4.39 25.73 1.31
N ALA A 120 -4.96 24.86 2.14
CA ALA A 120 -4.23 23.76 2.76
C ALA A 120 -3.72 22.76 1.72
N PHE A 121 -4.58 22.39 0.77
CA PHE A 121 -4.27 21.43 -0.28
C PHE A 121 -3.32 22.01 -1.32
N GLU A 122 -3.48 23.29 -1.66
CA GLU A 122 -2.54 23.99 -2.55
C GLU A 122 -1.12 23.93 -2.00
N ARG A 123 -0.93 24.33 -0.73
CA ARG A 123 0.39 24.25 -0.06
C ARG A 123 0.91 22.83 0.07
N LEU A 124 0.01 21.87 0.33
CA LEU A 124 0.39 20.47 0.50
C LEU A 124 0.86 19.86 -0.83
N PHE A 125 0.13 20.10 -1.91
CA PHE A 125 0.49 19.56 -3.23
C PHE A 125 1.74 20.24 -3.79
N ASP A 126 1.93 21.54 -3.56
CA ASP A 126 3.19 22.24 -3.85
C ASP A 126 4.37 21.66 -3.06
N PHE A 127 4.12 21.17 -1.84
CA PHE A 127 5.14 20.50 -1.04
C PHE A 127 5.43 19.09 -1.56
N PHE A 128 4.40 18.28 -1.81
CA PHE A 128 4.55 16.92 -2.35
C PHE A 128 5.24 16.91 -3.71
N GLY A 129 4.96 17.91 -4.57
CA GLY A 129 5.59 18.04 -5.88
C GLY A 129 7.10 18.32 -5.86
N ARG A 130 7.69 18.63 -4.70
CA ARG A 130 9.15 18.81 -4.55
C ARG A 130 9.91 17.49 -4.37
N TYR A 131 9.18 16.41 -4.09
CA TYR A 131 9.73 15.09 -3.85
C TYR A 131 9.57 14.20 -5.08
N SER A 132 10.53 13.32 -5.29
CA SER A 132 10.45 12.26 -6.29
C SER A 132 9.86 11.01 -5.64
N TRP A 133 8.66 10.63 -6.06
CA TRP A 133 7.93 9.51 -5.48
C TRP A 133 8.27 8.25 -6.28
N HIS A 134 9.08 7.37 -5.67
CA HIS A 134 9.51 6.11 -6.26
C HIS A 134 8.79 4.95 -5.60
N LEU A 135 8.55 3.89 -6.39
CA LEU A 135 7.80 2.71 -5.94
C LEU A 135 8.68 1.47 -5.88
N ASP A 136 9.99 1.67 -5.92
CA ASP A 136 10.98 0.63 -5.75
C ASP A 136 11.79 0.89 -4.47
N TYR A 137 12.33 -0.19 -3.92
CA TYR A 137 13.12 -0.20 -2.70
C TYR A 137 14.60 0.08 -2.98
N ARG A 138 14.91 0.76 -4.09
CA ARG A 138 16.29 1.08 -4.41
C ARG A 138 16.83 2.01 -3.32
N PRO A 139 18.13 1.88 -2.97
CA PRO A 139 18.76 2.82 -2.07
C PRO A 139 18.53 4.23 -2.58
N LEU A 140 18.09 5.11 -1.68
CA LEU A 140 17.82 6.51 -2.00
C LEU A 140 19.08 7.12 -2.62
N ARG A 141 18.91 7.76 -3.78
CA ARG A 141 20.02 8.42 -4.49
C ARG A 141 20.08 9.90 -4.20
N ALA A 142 18.96 10.48 -3.78
CA ALA A 142 18.81 11.87 -3.40
C ALA A 142 17.95 12.02 -2.14
N ASP A 143 18.20 13.08 -1.36
CA ASP A 143 17.49 13.37 -0.10
C ASP A 143 15.99 13.67 -0.28
N ASN A 144 15.55 13.95 -1.51
CA ASN A 144 14.16 14.28 -1.84
C ASN A 144 13.38 13.11 -2.46
N GLU A 145 13.83 11.88 -2.26
CA GLU A 145 13.13 10.69 -2.72
C GLU A 145 12.19 10.14 -1.63
N ILE A 146 10.96 9.80 -2.01
CA ILE A 146 9.99 9.11 -1.16
C ILE A 146 9.75 7.74 -1.76
N ASN A 147 10.21 6.70 -1.07
CA ASN A 147 10.00 5.30 -1.41
C ASN A 147 9.05 4.63 -0.40
N PRO A 148 8.65 3.35 -0.59
CA PRO A 148 7.77 2.68 0.37
C PRO A 148 8.33 2.59 1.80
N ASP A 149 9.65 2.52 1.98
CA ASP A 149 10.29 2.47 3.32
C ASP A 149 10.18 3.82 4.04
N VAL A 150 10.47 4.92 3.35
CA VAL A 150 10.33 6.28 3.87
C VAL A 150 8.87 6.55 4.22
N LEU A 151 7.96 6.10 3.36
CA LEU A 151 6.53 6.16 3.63
C LEU A 151 6.22 5.37 4.92
N GLY A 152 6.61 4.10 5.00
CA GLY A 152 6.42 3.25 6.18
C GLY A 152 6.99 3.87 7.46
N TYR A 153 8.18 4.47 7.40
CA TYR A 153 8.79 5.17 8.52
C TYR A 153 7.98 6.40 8.96
N ILE A 154 7.47 7.20 8.02
CA ILE A 154 6.62 8.36 8.33
C ILE A 154 5.33 7.89 9.01
N PHE A 155 4.69 6.85 8.46
CA PHE A 155 3.51 6.20 9.04
C PHE A 155 3.78 5.74 10.48
N GLU A 156 4.83 4.96 10.69
CA GLU A 156 5.17 4.42 12.01
C GLU A 156 5.49 5.54 13.02
N LYS A 157 6.37 6.47 12.63
CA LYS A 157 6.90 7.48 13.55
C LYS A 157 5.90 8.57 13.88
N TYR A 158 5.01 8.96 12.98
CA TYR A 158 4.17 10.15 13.19
C TYR A 158 2.68 9.84 13.36
N ILE A 159 2.23 8.65 12.98
CA ILE A 159 0.81 8.28 12.99
C ILE A 159 0.53 7.17 14.00
N ASN A 160 1.37 6.15 14.08
CA ASN A 160 1.14 4.98 14.95
C ASN A 160 1.59 5.14 16.41
N GLN A 161 1.95 6.34 16.87
CA GLN A 161 2.51 6.55 18.21
C GLN A 161 1.58 6.21 19.39
N LYS A 162 0.29 5.91 19.19
CA LYS A 162 -0.63 5.74 20.34
C LYS A 162 -1.58 4.54 20.40
N GLN A 163 -1.84 3.71 19.38
CA GLN A 163 -2.91 2.71 19.58
C GLN A 163 -2.80 1.27 19.07
N MET A 164 -1.91 0.84 18.17
CA MET A 164 -1.75 -0.60 17.91
C MET A 164 -0.31 -0.91 17.53
N GLY A 165 0.26 -1.99 18.06
CA GLY A 165 1.63 -2.45 17.80
C GLY A 165 1.91 -2.92 16.38
N ALA A 166 1.39 -2.20 15.38
CA ALA A 166 1.67 -2.40 13.96
C ALA A 166 2.96 -1.65 13.60
N TYR A 167 4.08 -2.38 13.70
CA TYR A 167 5.39 -1.95 13.24
C TYR A 167 5.57 -2.34 11.78
N TYR A 168 6.21 -1.46 10.98
CA TYR A 168 6.55 -1.82 9.62
C TYR A 168 7.56 -2.98 9.64
N THR A 169 7.21 -4.09 8.99
CA THR A 169 8.11 -5.23 8.86
C THR A 169 8.97 -5.01 7.63
N LYS A 170 10.29 -4.93 7.84
CA LYS A 170 11.27 -4.72 6.77
C LYS A 170 11.18 -5.80 5.68
N GLU A 171 11.59 -5.45 4.47
CA GLU A 171 11.55 -6.34 3.30
C GLU A 171 12.32 -7.64 3.50
N ASP A 172 13.47 -7.61 4.18
CA ASP A 172 14.25 -8.82 4.49
C ASP A 172 13.45 -9.84 5.30
N ILE A 173 12.65 -9.36 6.26
CA ILE A 173 11.76 -10.21 7.07
C ILE A 173 10.58 -10.71 6.24
N THR A 174 9.93 -9.84 5.44
CA THR A 174 8.78 -10.27 4.63
C THR A 174 9.18 -11.20 3.50
N ASP A 175 10.31 -10.96 2.84
CA ASP A 175 10.92 -11.83 1.83
C ASP A 175 11.29 -13.19 2.44
N TYR A 176 11.92 -13.20 3.62
CA TYR A 176 12.21 -14.43 4.35
C TYR A 176 10.94 -15.23 4.64
N ILE A 177 9.89 -14.59 5.17
CA ILE A 177 8.61 -15.27 5.48
C ILE A 177 7.97 -15.82 4.20
N CYS A 178 7.87 -15.02 3.14
CA CYS A 178 7.28 -15.43 1.86
C CYS A 178 8.03 -16.62 1.25
N LYS A 179 9.36 -16.58 1.22
CA LYS A 179 10.21 -17.67 0.71
C LYS A 179 10.06 -18.96 1.52
N ASN A 180 9.79 -18.86 2.82
CA ASN A 180 9.64 -20.03 3.69
C ASN A 180 8.20 -20.54 3.83
N THR A 181 7.21 -19.82 3.31
CA THR A 181 5.78 -20.17 3.45
C THR A 181 5.08 -20.35 2.11
N ILE A 182 5.09 -19.33 1.25
CA ILE A 182 4.37 -19.31 -0.02
C ILE A 182 5.00 -20.28 -1.01
N ILE A 183 6.33 -20.23 -1.18
CA ILE A 183 7.03 -21.08 -2.15
C ILE A 183 6.89 -22.58 -1.78
N PRO A 184 7.12 -23.01 -0.53
CA PRO A 184 6.90 -24.41 -0.16
C PRO A 184 5.45 -24.86 -0.35
N PHE A 185 4.49 -24.01 0.02
CA PHE A 185 3.07 -24.32 -0.17
C PHE A 185 2.72 -24.51 -1.65
N LEU A 186 3.23 -23.65 -2.53
CA LEU A 186 3.03 -23.78 -3.97
C LEU A 186 3.63 -25.09 -4.49
N PHE A 187 4.84 -25.47 -4.06
CA PHE A 187 5.42 -26.76 -4.44
C PHE A 187 4.60 -27.97 -3.94
N ASP A 188 4.14 -27.95 -2.70
CA ASP A 188 3.28 -29.01 -2.15
C ASP A 188 1.96 -29.12 -2.94
N LYS A 189 1.37 -27.99 -3.35
CA LYS A 189 0.15 -27.99 -4.17
C LYS A 189 0.40 -28.48 -5.60
N LEU A 190 1.52 -28.11 -6.20
CA LEU A 190 1.91 -28.60 -7.52
C LEU A 190 2.18 -30.12 -7.54
N GLU A 191 2.61 -30.72 -6.42
CA GLU A 191 2.69 -32.20 -6.32
C GLU A 191 1.31 -32.87 -6.37
N SER A 192 0.27 -32.19 -5.87
CA SER A 192 -1.10 -32.72 -5.85
C SER A 192 -1.87 -32.54 -7.16
N ILE A 193 -1.36 -31.71 -8.07
CA ILE A 193 -1.97 -31.42 -9.37
C ILE A 193 -1.21 -32.20 -10.45
N ARG A 194 -1.97 -32.81 -11.36
CA ARG A 194 -1.43 -33.48 -12.54
C ARG A 194 -0.76 -32.46 -13.45
N TYR A 195 0.54 -32.62 -13.69
CA TYR A 195 1.39 -31.64 -14.41
C TYR A 195 0.89 -31.32 -15.83
N ASP A 196 0.22 -32.28 -16.46
CA ASP A 196 -0.48 -32.19 -17.74
C ASP A 196 -1.62 -31.16 -17.76
N GLU A 197 -2.21 -30.83 -16.61
CA GLU A 197 -3.25 -29.79 -16.48
C GLU A 197 -2.65 -28.39 -16.30
N LEU A 198 -1.35 -28.29 -16.03
CA LEU A 198 -0.65 -27.04 -15.74
C LEU A 198 0.17 -26.52 -16.93
N HIS A 199 0.14 -27.20 -18.08
CA HIS A 199 0.95 -26.80 -19.23
C HIS A 199 0.32 -25.62 -20.01
N PRO A 200 1.11 -24.56 -20.29
CA PRO A 200 2.50 -24.37 -19.91
C PRO A 200 2.65 -23.88 -18.45
N PHE A 201 3.59 -24.49 -17.72
CA PHE A 201 3.91 -24.04 -16.37
C PHE A 201 4.41 -22.58 -16.43
N PRO A 202 3.82 -21.65 -15.66
CA PRO A 202 4.04 -20.22 -15.88
C PRO A 202 5.44 -19.74 -15.45
N MET A 203 6.19 -20.52 -14.66
CA MET A 203 7.55 -20.17 -14.22
C MET A 203 8.60 -21.03 -14.93
N LYS A 204 9.38 -20.39 -15.82
CA LYS A 204 10.49 -21.04 -16.56
C LYS A 204 11.73 -21.28 -15.71
N ASP A 205 11.96 -20.44 -14.71
CA ASP A 205 13.08 -20.54 -13.77
C ASP A 205 12.58 -20.25 -12.35
N VAL A 206 12.80 -21.19 -11.45
CA VAL A 206 12.42 -21.09 -10.03
C VAL A 206 13.62 -20.77 -9.14
N GLU A 207 14.85 -20.88 -9.66
CA GLU A 207 16.08 -20.77 -8.88
C GLU A 207 16.26 -19.41 -8.18
N PRO A 208 15.90 -18.25 -8.78
CA PRO A 208 15.98 -16.95 -8.10
C PRO A 208 15.11 -16.83 -6.84
N TYR A 209 14.10 -17.69 -6.72
CA TYR A 209 13.14 -17.66 -5.62
C TYR A 209 13.52 -18.64 -4.49
N ILE A 210 14.53 -19.49 -4.69
CA ILE A 210 14.93 -20.51 -3.72
C ILE A 210 16.10 -19.98 -2.89
N HIS A 211 15.85 -19.86 -1.59
CA HIS A 211 16.86 -19.39 -0.64
C HIS A 211 18.05 -20.36 -0.56
N GLU A 212 19.28 -19.83 -0.52
CA GLU A 212 20.52 -20.64 -0.45
C GLU A 212 20.52 -21.63 0.72
N ALA A 213 19.92 -21.26 1.85
CA ALA A 213 19.75 -22.14 2.99
C ALA A 213 19.00 -23.45 2.65
N VAL A 214 18.06 -23.43 1.70
CA VAL A 214 17.35 -24.64 1.24
C VAL A 214 18.31 -25.61 0.54
N LYS A 215 19.34 -25.08 -0.13
CA LYS A 215 20.34 -25.83 -0.91
C LYS A 215 21.45 -26.43 -0.05
N GLN A 216 21.53 -26.08 1.24
CA GLN A 216 22.59 -26.58 2.11
C GLN A 216 22.32 -28.03 2.52
N GLU A 217 23.31 -28.90 2.40
CA GLU A 217 23.17 -30.30 2.83
C GLU A 217 23.31 -30.44 4.35
N ASP A 218 24.07 -29.56 4.99
CA ASP A 218 24.30 -29.57 6.43
C ASP A 218 23.18 -28.90 7.23
N TYR A 219 23.15 -29.16 8.53
CA TYR A 219 22.26 -28.47 9.47
C TYR A 219 22.57 -26.97 9.52
N LEU A 220 21.51 -26.16 9.55
CA LEU A 220 21.64 -24.72 9.79
C LEU A 220 21.80 -24.43 11.29
N PRO A 221 22.39 -23.28 11.67
CA PRO A 221 22.45 -22.87 13.07
C PRO A 221 21.06 -22.86 13.69
N THR A 222 20.92 -23.47 14.87
CA THR A 222 19.65 -23.56 15.64
C THR A 222 18.51 -24.37 15.00
N GLU A 223 18.76 -25.04 13.87
CA GLU A 223 17.77 -25.87 13.17
C GLU A 223 17.48 -27.16 13.94
N THR A 224 16.20 -27.49 14.11
CA THR A 224 15.76 -28.75 14.69
C THR A 224 15.78 -29.89 13.67
N ASP A 225 15.85 -31.15 14.12
CA ASP A 225 15.77 -32.33 13.23
C ASP A 225 14.54 -32.34 12.32
N ARG A 226 13.41 -31.82 12.82
CA ARG A 226 12.17 -31.72 12.05
C ARG A 226 12.31 -30.71 10.93
N GLU A 227 12.89 -29.55 11.23
CA GLU A 227 13.12 -28.48 10.25
C GLU A 227 14.13 -28.93 9.19
N TYR A 228 15.24 -29.55 9.61
CA TYR A 228 16.24 -30.13 8.72
C TYR A 228 15.62 -31.12 7.72
N LYS A 229 14.85 -32.10 8.20
CA LYS A 229 14.19 -33.09 7.32
C LYS A 229 13.19 -32.42 6.36
N THR A 230 12.49 -31.39 6.84
CA THR A 230 11.53 -30.63 6.01
C THR A 230 12.27 -29.86 4.91
N ARG A 231 13.43 -29.26 5.23
CA ARG A 231 14.27 -28.54 4.27
C ARG A 231 14.90 -29.47 3.24
N GLN A 232 15.47 -30.59 3.65
CA GLN A 232 16.03 -31.61 2.73
C GLN A 232 14.96 -32.20 1.79
N LYS A 233 13.72 -32.37 2.29
CA LYS A 233 12.60 -32.77 1.44
C LYS A 233 12.29 -31.72 0.36
N ARG A 234 12.33 -30.43 0.72
CA ARG A 234 12.08 -29.30 -0.20
C ARG A 234 13.16 -29.16 -1.26
N ASP A 235 14.43 -29.38 -0.92
CA ASP A 235 15.52 -29.35 -1.91
C ASP A 235 15.36 -30.46 -2.98
N ASN A 236 14.96 -31.66 -2.54
CA ASN A 236 14.63 -32.74 -3.47
C ASN A 236 13.41 -32.41 -4.36
N GLN A 237 12.41 -31.70 -3.84
CA GLN A 237 11.24 -31.25 -4.61
C GLN A 237 11.62 -30.21 -5.66
N ARG A 238 12.50 -29.25 -5.31
CA ARG A 238 13.10 -28.30 -6.27
C ARG A 238 13.71 -29.05 -7.46
N GLY A 239 14.54 -30.06 -7.19
CA GLY A 239 15.18 -30.86 -8.24
C GLY A 239 14.17 -31.46 -9.22
N LYS A 240 13.03 -31.98 -8.73
CA LYS A 240 11.98 -32.55 -9.58
C LYS A 240 11.29 -31.52 -10.47
N VAL A 241 11.03 -30.31 -9.96
CA VAL A 241 10.40 -29.22 -10.74
C VAL A 241 11.34 -28.73 -11.84
N LEU A 242 12.63 -28.54 -11.53
CA LEU A 242 13.65 -28.14 -12.50
C LEU A 242 13.84 -29.19 -13.61
N ILE A 243 13.92 -30.48 -13.25
CA ILE A 243 14.07 -31.57 -14.23
C ILE A 243 12.83 -31.65 -15.16
N ARG A 244 11.62 -31.45 -14.62
CA ARG A 244 10.38 -31.50 -15.40
C ARG A 244 10.18 -30.28 -16.32
N ASN A 245 10.74 -29.13 -15.98
CA ASN A 245 10.79 -27.95 -16.85
C ASN A 245 11.87 -28.05 -17.95
N ALA A 246 12.90 -28.88 -17.75
CA ALA A 246 14.01 -29.05 -18.70
C ALA A 246 13.74 -30.14 -19.76
N CYS A 247 12.71 -30.96 -19.58
CA CYS A 247 12.30 -31.95 -20.56
C CYS A 247 11.23 -31.33 -21.49
N PRO A 248 11.45 -31.33 -22.82
CA PRO A 248 10.51 -30.75 -23.80
C PRO A 248 9.19 -31.51 -23.89
#